data_AF-A0A958XWB7-F1
#
_entry.id   AF-A0A958XWB7-F1
#
_cell.length_a   1.000
_cell.length_b   1.000
_cell.length_c   1.000
_cell.angle_alpha   90.00
_cell.angle_beta   90.00
_cell.angle_gamma   90.00
#
_symmetry.space_group_name_H-M   'P 1'
#
loop_
_entity.id
_entity.type
_entity.pdbx_description
1 polymer ?
#
loop_
_entity_poly.entity_id
_entity_poly.type
_entity_poly.pdbx_seq_one_letter_code
_entity_poly.pdbx_strand_id
1 'polypeptide(L)'
;MGSGRVVLLAIAAGVLLLARCTKDDPAPGSGCDLTGIPYNPTPYTILKPDHFPQVPVPAGNPQTAEGVQLGRRLFYDPILSGDSTMSCSSCHLPQGSFTDNKAVSKGIDGIEGRRSAMSLLNIAYATNGLFWDGRAAALEDQALLPVEDPIEMHATWTQVVGRLRNHSE
;
A
#
# COMPACT_ATOMS: atom_id res chain seq x y z
N MET A 1 22.90 -78.62 -12.96
CA MET A 1 23.77 -77.70 -12.21
C MET A 1 23.54 -76.28 -12.72
N GLY A 2 23.16 -75.35 -11.82
CA GLY A 2 23.12 -73.88 -12.02
C GLY A 2 22.06 -73.36 -12.99
N SER A 3 20.85 -72.98 -12.56
CA SER A 3 20.48 -71.75 -11.83
C SER A 3 20.79 -70.46 -12.61
N GLY A 4 19.73 -69.81 -13.13
CA GLY A 4 19.82 -68.58 -13.93
C GLY A 4 18.55 -67.74 -13.87
N ARG A 5 18.12 -67.42 -12.64
CA ARG A 5 17.39 -66.23 -12.17
C ARG A 5 16.40 -65.56 -13.14
N VAL A 6 15.12 -65.79 -12.86
CA VAL A 6 13.96 -64.95 -13.23
C VAL A 6 14.19 -63.52 -12.74
N VAL A 7 14.27 -62.54 -13.65
CA VAL A 7 14.27 -61.12 -13.32
C VAL A 7 12.81 -60.66 -13.26
N LEU A 8 12.25 -60.64 -12.04
CA LEU A 8 11.01 -59.90 -11.77
C LEU A 8 11.33 -58.40 -11.79
N LEU A 9 10.93 -57.71 -12.85
CA LEU A 9 10.85 -56.25 -12.88
C LEU A 9 9.61 -55.82 -12.10
N ALA A 10 9.80 -55.48 -10.82
CA ALA A 10 8.79 -54.79 -10.02
C ALA A 10 8.78 -53.31 -10.42
N ILE A 11 7.77 -52.90 -11.20
CA ILE A 11 7.49 -51.48 -11.46
C ILE A 11 6.74 -50.96 -10.24
N ALA A 12 7.47 -50.34 -9.31
CA ALA A 12 6.86 -49.64 -8.17
C ALA A 12 6.26 -48.32 -8.67
N ALA A 13 4.94 -48.19 -8.52
CA ALA A 13 4.18 -46.99 -8.82
C ALA A 13 4.55 -45.84 -7.87
N GLY A 14 5.19 -44.80 -8.40
CA GLY A 14 5.36 -43.52 -7.72
C GLY A 14 4.25 -42.56 -8.13
N VAL A 15 3.10 -42.63 -7.48
CA VAL A 15 2.09 -41.56 -7.56
C VAL A 15 2.62 -40.40 -6.71
N LEU A 16 3.31 -39.45 -7.33
CA LEU A 16 3.59 -38.14 -6.72
C LEU A 16 2.25 -37.41 -6.57
N LEU A 17 1.65 -37.50 -5.39
CA LEU A 17 0.60 -36.57 -4.97
C LEU A 17 1.24 -35.18 -4.84
N LEU A 18 1.18 -34.40 -5.91
CA LEU A 18 1.33 -32.95 -5.84
C LEU A 18 0.16 -32.43 -5.00
N ALA A 19 0.31 -32.42 -3.68
CA ALA A 19 -0.52 -31.62 -2.81
C ALA A 19 -0.30 -30.16 -3.20
N ARG A 20 -1.14 -29.67 -4.13
CA ARG A 20 -1.31 -28.23 -4.36
C ARG A 20 -1.73 -27.64 -3.02
N CYS A 21 -0.85 -26.87 -2.41
CA CYS A 21 -1.27 -25.87 -1.43
C CYS A 21 -2.09 -24.84 -2.20
N THR A 22 -3.40 -25.04 -2.28
CA THR A 22 -4.29 -23.89 -2.42
C THR A 22 -4.10 -23.10 -1.13
N LYS A 23 -3.60 -21.88 -1.22
CA LYS A 23 -3.90 -20.92 -0.16
C LYS A 23 -5.42 -20.86 -0.16
N ASP A 24 -6.04 -21.44 0.84
CA ASP A 24 -7.47 -21.26 1.04
C ASP A 24 -7.66 -19.76 1.21
N ASP A 25 -8.42 -19.14 0.30
CA ASP A 25 -8.83 -17.76 0.49
C ASP A 25 -9.56 -17.70 1.83
N PRO A 26 -9.15 -16.84 2.78
CA PRO A 26 -9.82 -16.74 4.05
C PRO A 26 -11.31 -16.46 3.80
N ALA A 27 -12.16 -17.27 4.42
CA ALA A 27 -13.60 -17.13 4.31
C ALA A 27 -14.01 -15.68 4.61
N PRO A 28 -15.04 -15.12 3.95
CA PRO A 28 -15.52 -13.78 4.26
C PRO A 28 -15.94 -13.75 5.73
N GLY A 29 -15.14 -13.09 6.59
CA GLY A 29 -15.38 -13.01 8.03
C GLY A 29 -14.36 -13.69 8.94
N SER A 30 -13.26 -14.27 8.43
CA SER A 30 -12.17 -14.79 9.29
C SER A 30 -11.06 -13.79 9.62
N GLY A 31 -11.22 -12.51 9.28
CA GLY A 31 -10.33 -11.42 9.70
C GLY A 31 -10.98 -10.63 10.83
N CYS A 32 -10.21 -10.24 11.85
CA CYS A 32 -10.65 -9.56 13.06
C CYS A 32 -11.83 -8.60 12.81
N ASP A 33 -12.98 -8.88 13.43
CA ASP A 33 -14.08 -7.94 13.48
C ASP A 33 -13.66 -6.73 14.34
N LEU A 34 -13.23 -5.66 13.68
CA LEU A 34 -12.77 -4.43 14.33
C LEU A 34 -13.94 -3.60 14.90
N THR A 35 -15.20 -3.98 14.65
CA THR A 35 -16.37 -3.23 15.16
C THR A 35 -16.51 -3.32 16.69
N GLY A 36 -15.85 -4.32 17.31
CA GLY A 36 -15.78 -4.46 18.77
C GLY A 36 -14.71 -3.62 19.47
N ILE A 37 -13.83 -2.94 18.72
CA ILE A 37 -12.77 -2.10 19.30
C ILE A 37 -13.33 -0.68 19.52
N PRO A 38 -13.37 -0.17 20.76
CA PRO A 38 -13.79 1.20 21.01
C PRO A 38 -12.86 2.19 20.29
N TYR A 39 -13.43 3.02 19.42
CA TYR A 39 -12.69 4.09 18.78
C TYR A 39 -12.44 5.24 19.78
N ASN A 40 -11.24 5.28 20.35
CA ASN A 40 -10.84 6.31 21.31
C ASN A 40 -9.37 6.75 21.07
N PRO A 41 -9.08 7.40 19.94
CA PRO A 41 -7.73 7.85 19.63
C PRO A 41 -7.33 9.09 20.43
N THR A 42 -6.03 9.29 20.58
CA THR A 42 -5.45 10.43 21.28
C THR A 42 -5.40 11.65 20.35
N PRO A 43 -6.00 12.81 20.70
CA PRO A 43 -5.88 14.02 19.89
C PRO A 43 -4.42 14.44 19.68
N TYR A 44 -4.07 14.88 18.47
CA TYR A 44 -2.73 15.33 18.15
C TYR A 44 -2.72 16.80 17.70
N THR A 45 -1.84 17.59 18.31
CA THR A 45 -1.63 19.00 17.95
C THR A 45 -0.52 19.10 16.92
N ILE A 46 -0.84 19.66 15.75
CA ILE A 46 0.15 19.89 14.70
C ILE A 46 1.10 21.02 15.13
N LEU A 47 2.38 20.68 15.23
CA LEU A 47 3.43 21.66 15.44
C LEU A 47 3.66 22.42 14.12
N LYS A 48 3.52 23.74 14.17
CA LYS A 48 3.81 24.63 13.04
C LYS A 48 4.78 25.73 13.47
N PRO A 49 5.61 26.26 12.55
CA PRO A 49 6.45 27.41 12.87
C PRO A 49 5.62 28.64 13.26
N ASP A 50 6.29 29.57 13.93
CA ASP A 50 5.71 30.89 14.20
C ASP A 50 5.33 31.58 12.89
N HIS A 51 4.24 32.34 12.93
CA HIS A 51 3.67 33.09 11.79
C HIS A 51 3.16 32.26 10.61
N PHE A 52 3.24 30.93 10.63
CA PHE A 52 2.53 30.10 9.64
C PHE A 52 1.01 30.13 9.86
N PRO A 53 0.21 30.01 8.78
CA PRO A 53 -1.23 29.83 8.90
C PRO A 53 -1.56 28.55 9.67
N GLN A 54 -2.79 28.44 10.17
CA GLN A 54 -3.25 27.17 10.75
C GLN A 54 -3.36 26.12 9.64
N VAL A 55 -2.96 24.89 9.94
CA VAL A 55 -3.16 23.76 9.02
C VAL A 55 -4.66 23.45 8.99
N PRO A 56 -5.31 23.41 7.81
CA PRO A 56 -6.69 22.95 7.68
C PRO A 56 -6.82 21.50 8.16
N VAL A 57 -7.72 21.24 9.11
CA VAL A 57 -8.03 19.90 9.60
C VAL A 57 -9.51 19.60 9.33
N PRO A 58 -9.84 18.62 8.47
CA PRO A 58 -11.22 18.27 8.17
C PRO A 58 -11.95 17.73 9.40
N ALA A 59 -13.22 18.11 9.58
CA ALA A 59 -14.04 17.64 10.70
C ALA A 59 -14.26 16.11 10.69
N GLY A 60 -14.31 15.51 9.49
CA GLY A 60 -14.45 14.06 9.30
C GLY A 60 -13.14 13.28 9.43
N ASN A 61 -12.00 13.97 9.60
CA ASN A 61 -10.68 13.37 9.75
C ASN A 61 -9.86 14.15 10.80
N PRO A 62 -10.26 14.13 12.08
CA PRO A 62 -9.55 14.85 13.13
C PRO A 62 -8.15 14.28 13.33
N GLN A 63 -7.18 15.16 13.58
CA GLN A 63 -5.79 14.75 13.74
C GLN A 63 -5.57 14.03 15.06
N THR A 64 -5.01 12.82 14.99
CA THR A 64 -4.79 11.94 16.14
C THR A 64 -3.39 11.34 16.13
N ALA A 65 -2.86 10.97 17.30
CA ALA A 65 -1.51 10.41 17.39
C ALA A 65 -1.43 9.04 16.69
N GLU A 66 -2.47 8.22 16.82
CA GLU A 66 -2.60 6.92 16.17
C GLU A 66 -2.82 7.09 14.66
N GLY A 67 -3.62 8.07 14.22
CA GLY A 67 -3.80 8.40 12.81
C GLY A 67 -2.50 8.85 12.13
N VAL A 68 -1.71 9.71 12.79
CA VAL A 68 -0.38 10.13 12.30
C VAL A 68 0.56 8.93 12.18
N GLN A 69 0.56 8.02 13.16
CA GLN A 69 1.39 6.82 13.13
C GLN A 69 0.96 5.84 12.03
N LEU A 70 -0.34 5.61 11.88
CA LEU A 70 -0.89 4.76 10.83
C LEU A 70 -0.56 5.31 9.44
N GLY A 71 -0.83 6.61 9.22
CA GLY A 71 -0.50 7.28 7.96
C GLY A 71 0.99 7.22 7.65
N ARG A 72 1.86 7.41 8.66
CA ARG A 72 3.31 7.22 8.50
C ARG A 72 3.66 5.79 8.09
N ARG A 73 3.09 4.77 8.72
CA ARG A 73 3.36 3.37 8.35
C ARG A 73 2.96 3.12 6.89
N LEU A 74 1.72 3.43 6.54
CA LEU A 74 1.19 3.25 5.18
C LEU A 74 1.97 4.02 4.11
N PHE A 75 2.53 5.19 4.44
CA PHE A 75 3.35 5.97 3.50
C PHE A 75 4.63 5.24 3.05
N TYR A 76 5.24 4.45 3.95
CA TYR A 76 6.48 3.72 3.66
C TYR A 76 6.23 2.25 3.29
N ASP A 77 5.09 1.70 3.66
CA ASP A 77 4.74 0.29 3.42
C ASP A 77 4.28 0.06 1.97
N PRO A 78 4.88 -0.90 1.24
CA PRO A 78 4.47 -1.20 -0.13
C PRO A 78 3.15 -1.99 -0.21
N ILE A 79 2.52 -2.35 0.92
CA ILE A 79 1.24 -3.08 0.97
C ILE A 79 0.10 -2.42 0.18
N LEU A 80 0.23 -1.16 -0.21
CA LEU A 80 -0.76 -0.45 -1.01
C LEU A 80 -0.64 -0.75 -2.52
N SER A 81 0.52 -1.16 -3.06
CA SER A 81 0.69 -1.42 -4.49
C SER A 81 0.26 -2.82 -4.91
N GLY A 82 -0.09 -3.04 -6.18
CA GLY A 82 -0.69 -4.29 -6.66
C GLY A 82 0.16 -5.53 -6.41
N ASP A 83 1.49 -5.38 -6.46
CA ASP A 83 2.48 -6.45 -6.26
C ASP A 83 3.21 -6.36 -4.90
N SER A 84 2.87 -5.37 -4.07
CA SER A 84 3.54 -5.06 -2.81
C SER A 84 5.04 -4.70 -2.94
N THR A 85 5.45 -4.04 -4.03
CA THR A 85 6.84 -3.57 -4.23
C THR A 85 7.02 -2.04 -4.17
N MET A 86 5.93 -1.27 -4.23
CA MET A 86 5.98 0.20 -4.30
C MET A 86 5.17 0.83 -3.17
N SER A 87 5.72 1.86 -2.52
CA SER A 87 5.01 2.68 -1.53
C SER A 87 5.00 4.14 -1.95
N CYS A 88 4.27 5.00 -1.24
CA CYS A 88 4.27 6.44 -1.49
C CYS A 88 5.71 7.00 -1.43
N SER A 89 6.52 6.47 -0.51
CA SER A 89 7.92 6.85 -0.33
C SER A 89 8.83 6.47 -1.51
N SER A 90 8.42 5.55 -2.39
CA SER A 90 9.18 5.19 -3.60
C SER A 90 9.29 6.36 -4.59
N CYS A 91 8.29 7.25 -4.62
CA CYS A 91 8.26 8.45 -5.46
C CYS A 91 8.40 9.76 -4.68
N HIS A 92 8.13 9.76 -3.37
CA HIS A 92 8.19 10.95 -2.52
C HIS A 92 9.34 10.86 -1.52
N LEU A 93 10.57 11.02 -2.01
CA LEU A 93 11.80 10.80 -1.23
C LEU A 93 12.11 12.00 -0.32
N PRO A 94 12.31 11.82 1.00
CA PRO A 94 12.67 12.92 1.89
C PRO A 94 13.93 13.69 1.44
N GLN A 95 14.95 13.00 0.91
CA GLN A 95 16.19 13.61 0.40
C GLN A 95 15.96 14.42 -0.88
N GLY A 96 14.89 14.12 -1.62
CA GLY A 96 14.46 14.83 -2.82
C GLY A 96 13.40 15.87 -2.56
N SER A 97 13.31 16.41 -1.33
CA SER A 97 12.23 17.32 -0.93
C SER A 97 10.84 16.70 -1.15
N PHE A 98 10.70 15.41 -0.85
CA PHE A 98 9.51 14.60 -1.11
C PHE A 98 9.09 14.55 -2.59
N THR A 99 10.06 14.62 -3.50
CA THR A 99 9.93 14.24 -4.92
C THR A 99 10.85 13.06 -5.21
N ASP A 100 10.81 12.53 -6.44
CA ASP A 100 11.74 11.50 -6.91
C ASP A 100 12.96 12.09 -7.67
N ASN A 101 13.06 13.42 -7.76
CA ASN A 101 14.06 14.15 -8.55
C ASN A 101 14.13 13.74 -10.04
N LYS A 102 13.03 13.25 -10.63
CA LYS A 102 12.97 12.88 -12.04
C LYS A 102 12.13 13.87 -12.83
N ALA A 103 12.41 14.00 -14.13
CA ALA A 103 11.54 14.74 -15.04
C ALA A 103 10.16 14.07 -15.18
N VAL A 104 10.14 12.74 -15.11
CA VAL A 104 8.94 11.90 -15.14
C VAL A 104 9.16 10.72 -14.21
N SER A 105 8.15 10.41 -13.39
CA SER A 105 8.19 9.28 -12.46
C SER A 105 8.03 7.94 -13.18
N LYS A 106 8.65 6.91 -12.62
CA LYS A 106 8.47 5.52 -13.06
C LYS A 106 7.63 4.80 -12.02
N GLY A 107 6.55 4.18 -12.46
CA GLY A 107 5.64 3.48 -11.58
C GLY A 107 6.00 2.00 -11.39
N ILE A 108 5.08 1.25 -10.79
CA ILE A 108 5.24 -0.15 -10.35
C ILE A 108 5.89 -1.06 -11.39
N ASP A 109 5.45 -1.00 -12.65
CA ASP A 109 5.94 -1.85 -13.74
C ASP A 109 7.19 -1.28 -14.44
N GLY A 110 7.82 -0.24 -13.86
CA GLY A 110 8.95 0.48 -14.45
C GLY A 110 8.60 1.39 -15.63
N ILE A 111 7.30 1.49 -15.95
CA ILE A 111 6.77 2.32 -17.03
C ILE A 111 6.83 3.80 -16.61
N GLU A 112 7.24 4.67 -17.53
CA GLU A 112 7.22 6.12 -17.31
C GLU A 112 5.79 6.64 -17.34
N GLY A 113 5.45 7.45 -16.33
CA GLY A 113 4.20 8.19 -16.29
C GLY A 113 4.22 9.39 -17.23
N ARG A 114 3.47 10.44 -16.87
CA ARG A 114 3.33 11.66 -17.69
C ARG A 114 3.97 12.90 -17.08
N ARG A 115 4.32 12.83 -15.78
CA ARG A 115 4.77 13.95 -14.95
C ARG A 115 5.74 13.45 -13.89
N SER A 116 6.49 14.37 -13.29
CA SER A 116 7.24 14.12 -12.07
C SER A 116 6.31 14.02 -10.86
N ALA A 117 6.75 13.32 -9.81
CA ALA A 117 6.13 13.37 -8.50
C ALA A 117 6.16 14.81 -7.98
N MET A 118 5.00 15.34 -7.58
CA MET A 118 4.94 16.65 -6.92
C MET A 118 5.56 16.55 -5.51
N SER A 119 6.17 17.64 -5.04
CA SER A 119 6.67 17.68 -3.67
C SER A 119 5.51 17.59 -2.68
N LEU A 120 5.70 16.81 -1.62
CA LEU A 120 4.78 16.79 -0.48
C LEU A 120 5.18 17.77 0.64
N LEU A 121 6.28 18.52 0.47
CA LEU A 121 6.65 19.55 1.45
C LEU A 121 5.56 20.61 1.52
N ASN A 122 5.10 20.90 2.74
CA ASN A 122 4.08 21.91 3.02
C ASN A 122 2.73 21.67 2.32
N ILE A 123 2.47 20.46 1.80
CA ILE A 123 1.25 20.14 1.04
C ILE A 123 -0.04 20.37 1.85
N ALA A 124 0.06 20.33 3.19
CA ALA A 124 -1.04 20.64 4.10
C ALA A 124 -1.58 22.09 3.95
N TYR A 125 -0.83 22.99 3.33
CA TYR A 125 -1.21 24.38 3.10
C TYR A 125 -1.68 24.67 1.66
N ALA A 126 -1.80 23.65 0.80
CA ALA A 126 -2.25 23.84 -0.57
C ALA A 126 -3.70 24.34 -0.62
N THR A 127 -3.98 25.39 -1.40
CA THR A 127 -5.32 26.00 -1.53
C THR A 127 -5.83 26.07 -2.96
N ASN A 128 -5.02 25.69 -3.94
CA ASN A 128 -5.31 25.82 -5.38
C ASN A 128 -5.54 24.47 -6.07
N GLY A 129 -5.89 23.44 -5.29
CA GLY A 129 -6.03 22.07 -5.76
C GLY A 129 -4.72 21.29 -5.72
N LEU A 130 -4.85 19.98 -5.93
CA LEU A 130 -3.79 18.98 -5.89
C LEU A 130 -3.71 18.24 -7.24
N PHE A 131 -2.61 17.52 -7.45
CA PHE A 131 -2.09 17.12 -8.77
C PHE A 131 -1.66 18.30 -9.63
N TRP A 132 -0.88 18.01 -10.68
CA TRP A 132 -0.37 19.01 -11.61
C TRP A 132 -1.45 19.80 -12.34
N ASP A 133 -2.64 19.23 -12.47
CA ASP A 133 -3.83 19.82 -13.10
C ASP A 133 -4.83 20.39 -12.08
N GLY A 134 -4.54 20.30 -10.77
CA GLY A 134 -5.38 20.85 -9.70
C GLY A 134 -6.71 20.13 -9.49
N ARG A 135 -6.91 18.94 -10.07
CA ARG A 135 -8.22 18.27 -10.12
C ARG A 135 -8.72 17.76 -8.76
N ALA A 136 -7.84 17.51 -7.81
CA ALA A 136 -8.23 17.04 -6.48
C ALA A 136 -8.35 18.22 -5.50
N ALA A 137 -9.46 18.30 -4.78
CA ALA A 137 -9.77 19.42 -3.90
C ALA A 137 -9.21 19.22 -2.48
N ALA A 138 -9.05 17.97 -2.03
CA ALA A 138 -8.57 17.61 -0.70
C ALA A 138 -7.46 16.55 -0.74
N LEU A 139 -6.67 16.49 0.33
CA LEU A 139 -5.60 15.49 0.49
C LEU A 139 -6.16 14.08 0.52
N GLU A 140 -7.32 13.90 1.14
CA GLU A 140 -8.05 12.63 1.18
C GLU A 140 -8.42 12.15 -0.22
N ASP A 141 -8.91 13.05 -1.10
CA ASP A 141 -9.24 12.69 -2.48
C ASP A 141 -7.97 12.34 -3.27
N GLN A 142 -6.90 13.13 -3.11
CA GLN A 142 -5.65 12.95 -3.82
C GLN A 142 -4.99 11.62 -3.45
N ALA A 143 -4.93 11.28 -2.16
CA ALA A 143 -4.25 10.08 -1.67
C ALA A 143 -4.88 8.78 -2.18
N LEU A 144 -6.16 8.80 -2.57
CA LEU A 144 -6.86 7.61 -3.04
C LEU A 144 -6.48 7.20 -4.47
N LEU A 145 -6.12 8.16 -5.33
CA LEU A 145 -5.99 7.91 -6.77
C LEU A 145 -4.70 7.19 -7.19
N PRO A 146 -3.50 7.48 -6.64
CA PRO A 146 -2.26 6.80 -7.02
C PRO A 146 -2.32 5.28 -6.82
N VAL A 147 -3.07 4.81 -5.81
CA VAL A 147 -3.27 3.38 -5.53
C VAL A 147 -3.95 2.67 -6.70
N GLU A 148 -4.94 3.31 -7.31
CA GLU A 148 -5.71 2.75 -8.43
C GLU A 148 -5.12 3.04 -9.80
N ASP A 149 -4.19 4.01 -9.91
CA ASP A 149 -3.55 4.31 -11.18
C ASP A 149 -2.69 3.10 -11.63
N PRO A 150 -2.94 2.57 -12.84
CA PRO A 150 -2.29 1.35 -13.33
C PRO A 150 -0.81 1.55 -13.65
N ILE A 151 -0.35 2.80 -13.78
CA ILE A 151 1.07 3.11 -13.93
C ILE A 151 1.69 3.26 -12.54
N GLU A 152 1.10 4.03 -11.64
CA GLU A 152 1.71 4.33 -10.34
C GLU A 152 1.78 3.09 -9.44
N MET A 153 0.64 2.58 -8.94
CA MET A 153 0.63 1.50 -7.94
C MET A 153 -0.22 0.28 -8.33
N HIS A 154 -1.07 0.38 -9.35
CA HIS A 154 -1.76 -0.74 -9.99
C HIS A 154 -2.50 -1.70 -9.03
N ALA A 155 -3.25 -1.14 -8.07
CA ALA A 155 -4.07 -1.90 -7.14
C ALA A 155 -5.55 -1.49 -7.22
N THR A 156 -6.41 -2.20 -6.50
CA THR A 156 -7.77 -1.77 -6.17
C THR A 156 -7.90 -1.65 -4.65
N TRP A 157 -8.75 -0.74 -4.17
CA TRP A 157 -9.00 -0.62 -2.73
C TRP A 157 -9.54 -1.91 -2.10
N THR A 158 -10.29 -2.73 -2.84
CA THR A 158 -10.72 -4.06 -2.39
C THR A 158 -9.53 -4.98 -2.10
N GLN A 159 -8.53 -5.01 -2.98
CA GLN A 159 -7.31 -5.80 -2.75
C GLN A 159 -6.50 -5.27 -1.57
N VAL A 160 -6.35 -3.94 -1.47
CA VAL A 160 -5.64 -3.29 -0.36
C VAL A 160 -6.30 -3.59 0.98
N VAL A 161 -7.61 -3.37 1.10
CA VAL A 161 -8.38 -3.67 2.32
C VAL A 161 -8.31 -5.15 2.66
N GLY A 162 -8.40 -6.03 1.65
CA GLY A 162 -8.23 -7.47 1.83
C GLY A 162 -6.87 -7.83 2.41
N ARG A 163 -5.78 -7.20 1.96
CA ARG A 163 -4.44 -7.39 2.51
C ARG A 163 -4.32 -6.86 3.93
N LEU A 164 -4.77 -5.64 4.19
CA LEU A 164 -4.70 -5.01 5.52
C LEU A 164 -5.46 -5.84 6.57
N ARG A 165 -6.64 -6.39 6.25
CA ARG A 165 -7.41 -7.25 7.17
C ARG A 165 -6.73 -8.58 7.52
N ASN A 166 -5.88 -9.07 6.64
CA ASN A 166 -5.15 -10.33 6.79
C ASN A 166 -3.68 -10.10 7.18
N HIS A 167 -3.28 -8.85 7.39
CA HIS A 167 -1.95 -8.52 7.86
C HIS A 167 -1.80 -8.94 9.32
N SER A 168 -0.63 -9.46 9.69
CA SER A 168 -0.38 -10.04 11.02
C SER A 168 -0.16 -9.02 12.13
N GLU A 169 -0.03 -7.74 11.77
CA GLU A 169 0.12 -6.60 12.67
C GLU A 169 -1.10 -5.69 12.61
#